data_AF-A0A3M7H9K1-F1
#
_entry.id   AF-A0A3M7H9K1-F1
#
_cell.length_a   1.000
_cell.length_b   1.000
_cell.length_c   1.000
_cell.angle_alpha   90.00
_cell.angle_beta   90.00
_cell.angle_gamma   90.00
#
_symmetry.space_group_name_H-M   'P 1'
#
loop_
_entity.id
_entity.type
_entity.pdbx_description
1 polymer ?
#
loop_
_entity_poly.entity_id
_entity_poly.type
_entity_poly.pdbx_seq_one_letter_code
_entity_poly.pdbx_strand_id
1 'polypeptide(L)'
;MSELHFCSPDGLSLKLSLPSESTDLAPEYRSTVSPQTPRKPTYSQTPTPLPSTPVSPASSPRFGNPTPVGLCGFLLANTPATIMLLGWGGAGGNNGNQSAAIGAYFYLGCLLEIICGIGEWINGETFNATVFLVLGGYFGASAAVMVPFYNAVGGYGTDVDAAEAAYYASYATFLIFMAVVLPFFTIASR
;
A
#
# COMPACT_ATOMS: atom_id res chain seq x y z
N MET A 1 -45.47 -45.66 -16.81
CA MET A 1 -44.60 -44.59 -16.29
C MET A 1 -43.19 -44.89 -16.76
N SER A 2 -42.70 -44.15 -17.74
CA SER A 2 -41.33 -44.29 -18.24
C SER A 2 -40.41 -43.41 -17.39
N GLU A 3 -39.72 -44.04 -16.43
CA GLU A 3 -38.71 -43.39 -15.61
C GLU A 3 -37.36 -43.52 -16.31
N LEU A 4 -36.70 -42.39 -16.59
CA LEU A 4 -35.34 -42.37 -17.12
C LEU A 4 -34.38 -42.05 -15.98
N HIS A 5 -33.49 -43.00 -15.70
CA HIS A 5 -32.53 -42.93 -14.60
C HIS A 5 -31.12 -42.78 -15.17
N PHE A 6 -30.54 -41.58 -15.04
CA PHE A 6 -29.15 -41.34 -15.43
C PHE A 6 -28.27 -41.26 -14.18
N CYS A 7 -27.18 -42.03 -14.18
CA CYS A 7 -26.18 -42.06 -13.13
C CYS A 7 -24.82 -41.70 -13.74
N SER A 8 -24.19 -40.64 -13.24
CA SER A 8 -22.80 -40.29 -13.59
C SER A 8 -21.82 -41.08 -12.70
N PRO A 9 -20.60 -41.43 -13.16
CA PRO A 9 -19.57 -42.11 -12.36
C PRO A 9 -19.25 -41.42 -11.02
N ASP A 10 -19.49 -40.11 -10.93
CA ASP A 10 -19.27 -39.30 -9.73
C ASP A 10 -20.44 -39.32 -8.72
N GLY A 11 -21.43 -40.20 -8.91
CA GLY A 11 -22.50 -40.47 -7.94
C GLY A 11 -23.68 -39.49 -7.96
N LEU A 12 -23.74 -38.56 -8.92
CA LEU A 12 -24.90 -37.68 -9.10
C LEU A 12 -26.02 -38.43 -9.84
N SER A 13 -27.22 -38.48 -9.25
CA SER A 13 -28.40 -39.12 -9.84
C SER A 13 -29.51 -38.10 -10.10
N LEU A 14 -30.09 -38.15 -11.30
CA LEU A 14 -31.17 -37.27 -11.75
C LEU A 14 -32.32 -38.15 -12.24
N LYS A 15 -33.49 -38.01 -11.59
CA LYS A 15 -34.71 -38.74 -11.93
C LYS A 15 -35.68 -37.77 -12.61
N LEU A 16 -36.02 -38.06 -13.86
CA LEU A 16 -37.02 -37.32 -14.61
C LEU A 16 -38.23 -38.23 -14.84
N SER A 17 -39.40 -37.77 -14.39
CA SER A 17 -40.69 -38.43 -14.58
C SER A 17 -41.52 -37.60 -15.56
N LEU A 18 -41.93 -38.19 -16.67
CA LEU A 18 -42.81 -37.55 -17.65
C LEU A 18 -44.27 -37.96 -17.35
N PRO A 19 -45.23 -37.01 -17.36
CA PRO A 19 -46.64 -37.35 -17.21
C PRO A 19 -47.11 -38.24 -18.37
N SER A 20 -47.67 -39.40 -18.06
CA SER A 20 -48.26 -40.29 -19.07
C SER A 20 -49.70 -39.90 -19.33
N GLU A 21 -49.95 -39.00 -20.27
CA GLU A 21 -51.30 -38.74 -20.76
C GLU A 21 -51.51 -39.49 -22.08
N SER A 22 -52.50 -40.39 -22.10
CA SER A 22 -52.89 -41.23 -23.24
C SER A 22 -53.52 -40.38 -24.35
N THR A 23 -53.02 -40.49 -25.58
CA THR A 23 -53.33 -39.60 -26.71
C THR A 23 -54.63 -39.91 -27.46
N ASP A 24 -55.64 -40.55 -26.85
CA ASP A 24 -56.70 -41.23 -27.63
C ASP A 24 -58.14 -40.73 -27.46
N LEU A 25 -58.38 -39.57 -26.85
CA LEU A 25 -59.69 -38.91 -26.94
C LEU A 25 -59.45 -37.41 -27.15
N ALA A 26 -59.76 -36.90 -28.34
CA ALA A 26 -59.77 -35.46 -28.61
C ALA A 26 -61.15 -34.90 -28.19
N PRO A 27 -61.25 -34.09 -27.10
CA PRO A 27 -62.46 -33.35 -26.83
C PRO A 27 -62.47 -32.07 -27.69
N GLU A 28 -63.63 -31.73 -28.25
CA GLU A 28 -63.87 -30.47 -28.97
C GLU A 28 -63.38 -29.26 -28.16
N TYR A 29 -62.37 -28.58 -28.68
CA TYR A 29 -61.80 -27.39 -28.05
C TYR A 29 -62.67 -26.16 -28.37
N ARG A 30 -63.76 -25.98 -27.62
CA ARG A 30 -64.42 -24.68 -27.52
C ARG A 30 -63.60 -23.80 -26.57
N SER A 31 -62.78 -22.91 -27.12
CA SER A 31 -61.94 -21.98 -26.35
C SER A 31 -62.80 -20.89 -25.68
N THR A 32 -63.30 -21.15 -24.48
CA THR A 32 -63.74 -20.08 -23.57
C THR A 32 -62.58 -19.67 -22.66
N VAL A 33 -61.48 -19.20 -23.27
CA VAL A 33 -60.37 -18.60 -22.53
C VAL A 33 -60.60 -17.10 -22.52
N SER A 34 -61.11 -16.57 -21.41
CA SER A 34 -61.03 -15.13 -21.14
C SER A 34 -59.56 -14.77 -20.93
N PRO A 35 -59.04 -13.62 -21.44
CA PRO A 35 -57.64 -13.26 -21.27
C PRO A 35 -57.29 -13.18 -19.78
N GLN A 36 -56.57 -14.19 -19.27
CA GLN A 36 -55.95 -14.10 -17.96
C GLN A 36 -54.74 -13.19 -18.14
N THR A 37 -54.80 -11.97 -17.60
CA THR A 37 -53.63 -11.10 -17.48
C THR A 37 -52.50 -11.92 -16.84
N PRO A 38 -51.31 -12.02 -17.46
CA PRO A 38 -50.23 -12.84 -16.91
C PRO A 38 -49.90 -12.36 -15.50
N ARG A 39 -50.29 -13.14 -14.48
CA ARG A 39 -49.78 -12.91 -13.13
C ARG A 39 -48.30 -13.29 -13.18
N LYS A 40 -47.41 -12.32 -12.98
CA LYS A 40 -45.99 -12.58 -12.80
C LYS A 40 -45.84 -13.68 -11.75
N PRO A 41 -45.13 -14.78 -12.03
CA PRO A 41 -44.89 -15.80 -11.02
C PRO A 41 -44.15 -15.14 -9.86
N THR A 42 -44.78 -15.09 -8.69
CA THR A 42 -44.10 -14.72 -7.45
C THR A 42 -43.22 -15.91 -7.07
N TYR A 43 -41.96 -15.87 -7.48
CA TYR A 43 -40.96 -16.77 -6.93
C TYR A 43 -40.78 -16.43 -5.46
N SER A 44 -41.06 -17.37 -4.57
CA SER A 44 -40.59 -17.28 -3.19
C SER A 44 -39.07 -17.41 -3.24
N GLN A 45 -38.37 -16.28 -3.21
CA GLN A 45 -36.93 -16.25 -3.07
C GLN A 45 -36.62 -16.66 -1.63
N THR A 46 -36.48 -17.97 -1.38
CA THR A 46 -35.67 -18.42 -0.24
C THR A 46 -34.23 -18.19 -0.68
N PRO A 47 -33.51 -17.17 -0.16
CA PRO A 47 -32.14 -16.93 -0.58
C PRO A 47 -31.34 -18.15 -0.15
N THR A 48 -30.86 -18.95 -1.11
CA THR A 48 -29.81 -19.92 -0.81
C THR A 48 -28.58 -19.05 -0.50
N PRO A 49 -28.03 -19.05 0.72
CA PRO A 49 -26.84 -18.28 1.00
C PRO A 49 -25.75 -18.83 0.08
N LEU A 50 -25.23 -17.99 -0.81
CA LEU A 50 -23.96 -18.29 -1.47
C LEU A 50 -22.94 -18.57 -0.35
N PRO A 51 -22.03 -19.54 -0.50
CA PRO A 51 -20.94 -19.72 0.45
C PRO A 51 -20.29 -18.35 0.64
N SER A 52 -20.32 -17.82 1.85
CA SER A 52 -19.61 -16.57 2.15
C SER A 52 -18.19 -16.78 1.68
N THR A 53 -17.72 -15.95 0.74
CA THR A 53 -16.29 -15.90 0.42
C THR A 53 -15.55 -15.88 1.76
N PRO A 54 -14.48 -16.67 1.97
CA PRO A 54 -13.72 -16.59 3.19
C PRO A 54 -13.32 -15.13 3.37
N VAL A 55 -14.03 -14.43 4.23
CA VAL A 55 -13.65 -13.07 4.59
C VAL A 55 -12.42 -13.33 5.42
N SER A 56 -11.25 -13.13 4.84
CA SER A 56 -10.01 -13.11 5.61
C SER A 56 -10.34 -12.25 6.82
N PRO A 57 -10.16 -12.76 8.06
CA PRO A 57 -10.58 -12.02 9.24
C PRO A 57 -9.95 -10.64 9.10
N ALA A 58 -10.79 -9.61 8.96
CA ALA A 58 -10.30 -8.24 8.90
C ALA A 58 -9.53 -8.07 10.21
N SER A 59 -8.20 -8.10 10.13
CA SER A 59 -7.36 -7.96 11.29
C SER A 59 -7.56 -6.53 11.76
N SER A 60 -8.49 -6.34 12.70
CA SER A 60 -8.62 -5.10 13.42
C SER A 60 -7.21 -4.75 13.94
N PRO A 61 -6.65 -3.59 13.58
CA PRO A 61 -5.28 -3.27 13.94
C PRO A 61 -5.14 -3.34 15.45
N ARG A 62 -4.23 -4.19 15.92
CA ARG A 62 -4.01 -4.43 17.36
C ARG A 62 -3.39 -3.22 18.05
N PHE A 63 -2.76 -2.35 17.28
CA PHE A 63 -2.06 -1.14 17.71
C PHE A 63 -2.50 0.07 16.89
N GLY A 64 -2.16 1.27 17.38
CA GLY A 64 -2.41 2.51 16.63
C GLY A 64 -1.62 2.55 15.32
N ASN A 65 -2.09 3.36 14.36
CA ASN A 65 -1.39 3.58 13.10
C ASN A 65 -0.19 4.53 13.31
N PRO A 66 1.07 4.08 13.13
CA PRO A 66 2.24 4.93 13.28
C PRO A 66 2.56 5.76 12.03
N THR A 67 2.05 5.43 10.85
CA THR A 67 2.31 6.17 9.60
C THR A 67 2.16 7.71 9.73
N PRO A 68 1.12 8.27 10.38
CA PRO A 68 0.99 9.72 10.51
C PRO A 68 2.14 10.38 11.28
N VAL A 69 2.71 9.71 12.29
CA VAL A 69 3.85 10.26 13.03
C VAL A 69 5.12 10.23 12.18
N GLY A 70 5.34 9.17 11.41
CA GLY A 70 6.44 9.08 10.45
C GLY A 70 6.36 10.15 9.36
N LEU A 71 5.19 10.33 8.76
CA LEU A 71 4.97 11.36 7.73
C LEU A 71 5.19 12.78 8.24
N CYS A 72 4.70 13.10 9.45
CA CYS A 72 4.95 14.40 10.05
C CYS A 72 6.44 14.63 10.33
N GLY A 73 7.15 13.61 10.82
CA GLY A 73 8.60 13.66 11.02
C GLY A 73 9.36 13.96 9.72
N PHE A 74 9.07 13.18 8.68
CA PHE A 74 9.62 13.36 7.33
C PHE A 74 9.39 14.79 6.81
N LEU A 75 8.14 15.27 6.86
CA LEU A 75 7.79 16.58 6.32
C LEU A 75 8.49 17.72 7.05
N LEU A 76 8.61 17.63 8.38
CA LEU A 76 9.26 18.66 9.20
C LEU A 76 10.79 18.63 9.07
N ALA A 77 11.39 17.50 8.68
CA ALA A 77 12.81 17.44 8.36
C ALA A 77 13.09 17.88 6.91
N ASN A 78 12.34 17.35 5.94
CA ASN A 78 12.61 17.53 4.52
C ASN A 78 12.19 18.90 3.97
N THR A 79 11.05 19.45 4.43
CA THR A 79 10.54 20.71 3.87
C THR A 79 11.46 21.89 4.19
N PRO A 80 11.91 22.11 5.45
CA PRO A 80 12.85 23.19 5.74
C PRO A 80 14.20 22.98 5.04
N ALA A 81 14.67 21.74 4.96
CA ALA A 81 15.91 21.40 4.25
C ALA A 81 15.90 21.80 2.78
N THR A 82 14.83 21.45 2.06
CA THR A 82 14.68 21.81 0.64
C THR A 82 14.61 23.34 0.46
N ILE A 83 13.94 24.06 1.37
CA ILE A 83 13.91 25.53 1.36
C ILE A 83 15.32 26.12 1.54
N MET A 84 16.12 25.58 2.47
CA MET A 84 17.51 26.01 2.69
C MET A 84 18.42 25.69 1.50
N LEU A 85 18.25 24.52 0.87
CA LEU A 85 19.00 24.11 -0.31
C LEU A 85 18.66 24.95 -1.55
N LEU A 86 17.39 25.32 -1.72
CA LEU A 86 16.94 26.19 -2.81
C LEU A 86 17.29 27.66 -2.59
N GLY A 87 17.77 28.03 -1.41
CA GLY A 87 18.06 29.43 -1.07
C GLY A 87 16.82 30.31 -0.95
N TRP A 88 15.63 29.72 -0.80
CA TRP A 88 14.38 30.49 -0.89
C TRP A 88 14.28 31.47 0.29
N GLY A 89 14.19 32.76 -0.04
CA GLY A 89 14.08 33.83 0.94
C GLY A 89 15.39 34.09 1.69
N GLY A 90 16.53 33.69 1.13
CA GLY A 90 17.83 33.78 1.79
C GLY A 90 18.07 32.68 2.83
N ALA A 91 17.19 31.68 2.92
CA ALA A 91 17.41 30.49 3.72
C ALA A 91 18.70 29.78 3.30
N GLY A 92 19.45 29.23 4.26
CA GLY A 92 20.73 28.57 3.97
C GLY A 92 21.85 29.50 3.50
N GLY A 93 21.74 30.82 3.73
CA GLY A 93 22.88 31.75 3.61
C GLY A 93 23.43 31.95 2.19
N ASN A 94 22.62 31.70 1.15
CA ASN A 94 23.00 31.71 -0.28
C ASN A 94 24.07 30.69 -0.69
N ASN A 95 24.52 29.83 0.23
CA ASN A 95 25.47 28.74 -0.02
C ASN A 95 24.86 27.37 0.28
N GLY A 96 23.54 27.29 0.49
CA GLY A 96 22.85 26.02 0.75
C GLY A 96 23.18 25.39 2.10
N ASN A 97 23.65 26.18 3.08
CA ASN A 97 24.02 25.69 4.40
C ASN A 97 22.77 25.15 5.14
N GLN A 98 22.82 23.89 5.58
CA GLN A 98 21.73 23.21 6.27
C GLN A 98 22.00 22.95 7.76
N SER A 99 23.03 23.55 8.35
CA SER A 99 23.43 23.27 9.74
C SER A 99 22.34 23.59 10.78
N ALA A 100 21.41 24.50 10.47
CA ALA A 100 20.24 24.74 11.32
C ALA A 100 19.25 23.55 11.36
N ALA A 101 19.27 22.68 10.34
CA ALA A 101 18.39 21.52 10.24
C ALA A 101 18.93 20.26 10.94
N ILE A 102 20.16 20.28 11.48
CA ILE A 102 20.80 19.12 12.15
C ILE A 102 19.88 18.50 13.20
N GLY A 103 19.27 19.33 14.06
CA GLY A 103 18.34 18.86 15.08
C GLY A 103 17.08 18.21 14.49
N ALA A 104 16.50 18.83 13.46
CA ALA A 104 15.33 18.29 12.77
C ALA A 104 15.65 16.94 12.10
N TYR A 105 16.83 16.78 11.52
CA TYR A 105 17.25 15.51 10.92
C TYR A 105 17.41 14.40 11.93
N PHE A 106 18.07 14.63 13.08
CA PHE A 106 18.23 13.57 14.07
C PHE A 106 16.92 13.18 14.76
N TYR A 107 16.12 14.17 15.16
CA TYR A 107 14.95 13.88 15.98
C TYR A 107 13.70 13.62 15.14
N LEU A 108 13.42 14.45 14.14
CA LEU A 108 12.19 14.33 13.35
C LEU A 108 12.38 13.42 12.13
N GLY A 109 13.47 13.60 11.38
CA GLY A 109 13.75 12.79 10.19
C GLY A 109 14.22 11.39 10.55
N CYS A 110 15.07 11.21 11.56
CA CYS A 110 15.65 9.91 11.90
C CYS A 110 14.87 9.18 12.99
N LEU A 111 14.79 9.76 14.20
CA LEU A 111 14.22 9.06 15.35
C LEU A 111 12.72 8.76 15.20
N LEU A 112 11.91 9.74 14.77
CA LEU A 112 10.48 9.52 14.56
C LEU A 112 10.21 8.49 13.44
N GLU A 113 10.96 8.54 12.34
CA GLU A 113 10.79 7.60 11.23
C GLU A 113 11.25 6.19 11.59
N ILE A 114 12.34 6.03 12.33
CA ILE A 114 12.78 4.70 12.81
C ILE A 114 11.72 4.10 13.74
N ILE A 115 11.18 4.88 14.67
CA ILE A 115 10.11 4.41 15.56
C ILE A 115 8.85 4.05 14.76
N CYS A 116 8.49 4.87 13.77
CA CYS A 116 7.38 4.59 12.87
C CYS A 116 7.59 3.29 12.10
N GLY A 117 8.77 3.10 11.50
CA GLY A 117 9.10 1.91 10.73
C GLY A 117 9.10 0.62 11.57
N ILE A 118 9.58 0.69 12.82
CA ILE A 118 9.45 -0.42 13.79
C ILE A 118 7.96 -0.68 14.10
N GLY A 119 7.16 0.37 14.28
CA GLY A 119 5.72 0.25 14.51
C GLY A 119 4.98 -0.42 13.35
N GLU A 120 5.26 -0.02 12.11
CA GLU A 120 4.70 -0.65 10.91
C GLU A 120 5.18 -2.10 10.76
N TRP A 121 6.43 -2.40 11.13
CA TRP A 121 6.93 -3.77 11.11
C TRP A 121 6.15 -4.68 12.07
N ILE A 122 5.84 -4.19 13.28
CA ILE A 122 5.02 -4.90 14.26
C ILE A 122 3.58 -5.09 13.78
N ASN A 123 3.04 -4.12 13.04
CA ASN A 123 1.71 -4.20 12.44
C ASN A 123 1.64 -5.16 11.24
N GLY A 124 2.78 -5.61 10.72
CA GLY A 124 2.87 -6.51 9.57
C GLY A 124 2.97 -5.79 8.22
N GLU A 125 3.02 -4.45 8.22
CA GLU A 125 3.15 -3.60 7.02
C GLU A 125 4.63 -3.46 6.64
N THR A 126 5.20 -4.50 6.07
CA THR A 126 6.65 -4.58 5.78
C THR A 126 7.13 -3.55 4.76
N PHE A 127 6.28 -3.16 3.80
CA PHE A 127 6.61 -2.13 2.83
C PHE A 127 6.80 -0.76 3.52
N ASN A 128 5.78 -0.30 4.25
CA ASN A 128 5.85 0.98 4.97
C ASN A 128 6.98 0.97 6.00
N ALA A 129 7.18 -0.15 6.71
CA ALA A 129 8.29 -0.34 7.63
C ALA A 129 9.65 -0.09 6.96
N THR A 130 9.87 -0.70 5.78
CA THR A 130 11.11 -0.56 5.03
C THR A 130 11.33 0.88 4.57
N VAL A 131 10.28 1.52 4.05
CA VAL A 131 10.35 2.92 3.57
C VAL A 131 10.75 3.86 4.70
N PHE A 132 10.06 3.80 5.84
CA PHE A 132 10.36 4.69 6.98
C PHE A 132 11.72 4.41 7.62
N LEU A 133 12.15 3.15 7.72
CA LEU A 133 13.49 2.83 8.25
C LEU A 133 14.61 3.34 7.34
N VAL A 134 14.45 3.24 6.03
CA VAL A 134 15.46 3.70 5.05
C VAL A 134 15.52 5.22 5.01
N LEU A 135 14.37 5.90 4.98
CA LEU A 135 14.32 7.37 5.03
C LEU A 135 14.88 7.91 6.36
N GLY A 136 14.58 7.25 7.48
CA GLY A 136 15.11 7.64 8.78
C GLY A 136 16.63 7.49 8.87
N GLY A 137 17.15 6.38 8.34
CA GLY A 137 18.59 6.18 8.19
C GLY A 137 19.25 7.24 7.32
N TYR A 138 18.60 7.66 6.23
CA TYR A 138 19.08 8.73 5.35
C TYR A 138 19.24 10.07 6.09
N PHE A 139 18.23 10.50 6.86
CA PHE A 139 18.34 11.73 7.64
C PHE A 139 19.41 11.64 8.73
N GLY A 140 19.52 10.50 9.41
CA GLY A 140 20.57 10.27 10.41
C GLY A 140 21.98 10.36 9.82
N ALA A 141 22.21 9.70 8.67
CA ALA A 141 23.48 9.77 7.95
C ALA A 141 23.80 11.18 7.46
N SER A 142 22.81 11.89 6.92
CA SER A 142 22.94 13.27 6.46
C SER A 142 23.25 14.23 7.61
N ALA A 143 22.66 14.03 8.79
CA ALA A 143 22.94 14.83 9.97
C ALA A 143 24.35 14.60 10.51
N ALA A 144 24.82 13.35 10.53
CA ALA A 144 26.14 13.00 11.03
C ALA A 144 27.25 13.75 10.28
N VAL A 145 27.17 13.86 8.95
CA VAL A 145 28.22 14.56 8.18
C VAL A 145 28.22 16.08 8.38
N MET A 146 27.11 16.67 8.82
CA MET A 146 27.00 18.11 9.07
C MET A 146 27.40 18.50 10.49
N VAL A 147 27.33 17.57 11.45
CA VAL A 147 27.75 17.85 12.82
C VAL A 147 29.28 18.07 12.83
N PRO A 148 29.77 19.26 13.25
CA PRO A 148 31.19 19.59 13.20
C PRO A 148 32.09 18.60 13.95
N PHE A 149 31.55 17.96 14.99
CA PHE A 149 32.25 16.94 15.78
C PHE A 149 32.83 15.79 14.94
N TYR A 150 32.14 15.36 13.87
CA TYR A 150 32.63 14.25 13.03
C TYR A 150 33.76 14.66 12.08
N ASN A 151 33.99 15.96 11.88
CA ASN A 151 35.05 16.50 11.02
C ASN A 151 35.17 15.80 9.65
N ALA A 152 34.03 15.57 8.98
CA ALA A 152 33.97 14.73 7.78
C ALA A 152 34.84 15.22 6.61
N VAL A 153 35.07 16.53 6.51
CA VAL A 153 35.92 17.15 5.47
C VAL A 153 37.41 16.98 5.77
N GLY A 154 37.81 16.92 7.05
CA GLY A 154 39.22 16.89 7.45
C GLY A 154 40.00 15.65 7.00
N GLY A 155 39.32 14.58 6.58
CA GLY A 155 39.95 13.39 6.01
C GLY A 155 40.46 13.54 4.58
N TYR A 156 40.07 14.60 3.87
CA TYR A 156 40.39 14.80 2.45
C TYR A 156 41.68 15.60 2.19
N GLY A 157 42.29 16.17 3.23
CA GLY A 157 43.56 16.90 3.15
C GLY A 157 43.57 18.23 3.89
N THR A 158 44.66 18.99 3.72
CA THR A 158 44.88 20.30 4.36
C THR A 158 44.56 21.48 3.45
N ASP A 159 44.50 21.26 2.14
CA ASP A 159 44.03 22.24 1.17
C ASP A 159 42.50 22.29 1.22
N VAL A 160 41.96 23.43 1.67
CA VAL A 160 40.53 23.59 1.96
C VAL A 160 39.69 23.41 0.70
N ASP A 161 40.05 24.07 -0.40
CA ASP A 161 39.24 24.07 -1.62
C ASP A 161 39.24 22.67 -2.27
N ALA A 162 40.39 22.00 -2.29
CA ALA A 162 40.51 20.65 -2.81
C ALA A 162 39.78 19.62 -1.93
N ALA A 163 39.87 19.77 -0.60
CA ALA A 163 39.21 18.88 0.35
C ALA A 163 37.69 18.99 0.28
N GLU A 164 37.15 20.21 0.21
CA GLU A 164 35.70 20.44 0.07
C GLU A 164 35.17 19.86 -1.24
N ALA A 165 35.85 20.11 -2.36
CA ALA A 165 35.44 19.57 -3.66
C ALA A 165 35.39 18.02 -3.66
N ALA A 166 36.41 17.38 -3.09
CA ALA A 166 36.46 15.92 -2.98
C ALA A 166 35.37 15.38 -2.02
N TYR A 167 35.13 16.05 -0.89
CA TYR A 167 34.08 15.69 0.04
C TYR A 167 32.69 15.75 -0.62
N TYR A 168 32.37 16.84 -1.33
CA TYR A 168 31.07 16.98 -2.00
C TYR A 168 30.88 15.95 -3.13
N ALA A 169 31.94 15.60 -3.87
CA ALA A 169 31.88 14.54 -4.87
C ALA A 169 31.56 13.16 -4.24
N SER A 170 32.19 12.83 -3.11
CA SER A 170 31.90 11.61 -2.36
C SER A 170 30.49 11.61 -1.78
N TYR A 171 30.06 12.72 -1.19
CA TYR A 171 28.72 12.85 -0.60
C TYR A 171 27.62 12.80 -1.67
N ALA A 172 27.86 13.36 -2.86
CA ALA A 172 26.96 13.24 -4.00
C ALA A 172 26.70 11.78 -4.40
N THR A 173 27.70 10.90 -4.26
CA THR A 173 27.52 9.46 -4.53
C THR A 173 26.46 8.85 -3.62
N PHE A 174 26.48 9.16 -2.32
CA PHE A 174 25.44 8.73 -1.38
C PHE A 174 24.04 9.23 -1.78
N LEU A 175 23.93 10.52 -2.13
CA LEU A 175 22.67 11.12 -2.56
C LEU A 175 22.14 10.49 -3.87
N ILE A 176 23.02 10.16 -4.82
CA ILE A 176 22.64 9.49 -6.08
C ILE A 176 22.06 8.11 -5.78
N PHE A 177 22.70 7.29 -4.95
CA PHE A 177 22.15 5.97 -4.60
C PHE A 177 20.84 6.09 -3.82
N MET A 178 20.70 7.09 -2.96
CA MET A 178 19.41 7.38 -2.32
C MET A 178 18.34 7.74 -3.35
N ALA A 179 18.66 8.61 -4.31
CA ALA A 179 17.76 8.98 -5.40
C ALA A 179 17.40 7.79 -6.30
N VAL A 180 18.27 6.79 -6.42
CA VAL A 180 18.00 5.53 -7.12
C VAL A 180 17.05 4.63 -6.32
N VAL A 181 17.10 4.62 -4.99
CA VAL A 181 16.20 3.81 -4.14
C VAL A 181 14.75 4.32 -4.16
N LEU A 182 14.55 5.63 -4.13
CA LEU A 182 13.21 6.25 -4.12
C LEU A 182 12.27 5.82 -5.28
N PRO A 183 12.70 5.70 -6.55
CA PRO A 183 11.83 5.19 -7.61
C PRO A 183 11.48 3.72 -7.43
N PHE A 184 12.32 2.88 -6.82
CA PHE A 184 11.93 1.50 -6.49
C PHE A 184 10.77 1.47 -5.49
N PHE A 185 10.80 2.33 -4.46
CA PHE A 185 9.66 2.48 -3.55
C PHE A 185 8.41 2.99 -4.28
N THR A 186 8.57 3.93 -5.22
CA THR A 186 7.46 4.46 -6.02
C THR A 186 6.84 3.41 -6.95
N ILE A 187 7.64 2.48 -7.47
CA ILE A 187 7.16 1.36 -8.30
C ILE A 187 6.47 0.30 -7.43
N ALA A 188 7.04 0.00 -6.27
CA ALA A 188 6.55 -1.01 -5.34
C ALA A 188 5.29 -0.59 -4.57
N SER A 189 4.97 0.71 -4.51
CA SER A 189 3.77 1.22 -3.81
C SER A 189 2.46 1.06 -4.59
N ARG A 190 2.47 0.34 -5.72
CA ARG A 190 1.28 0.11 -6.57
C ARG A 190 0.55 -1.18 -6.25
#